data_AF-A0A0C9UFZ6-F1
#
_entry.id   AF-A0A0C9UFZ6-F1
#
_cell.length_a   1.000
_cell.length_b   1.000
_cell.length_c   1.000
_cell.angle_alpha   90.00
_cell.angle_beta   90.00
_cell.angle_gamma   90.00
#
_symmetry.space_group_name_H-M   'P 1'
#
loop_
_entity.id
_entity.type
_entity.pdbx_description
1 polymer ?
#
loop_
_entity_poly.entity_id
_entity_poly.type
_entity_poly.pdbx_seq_one_letter_code
_entity_poly.pdbx_strand_id
1 'polypeptide(L)'
;MTVMDTNGLHNVKMSWCQCLGFQHLTDVLYRQQWIPATLIHPGTAFTFRVMKQFQMLSHVARTTPWDFCTTIQRLTDNIEPDLLPVSVIYIYIYCEGI
;
A
#
# COMPACT_ATOMS: atom_id res chain seq x y z
N MET A 1 1.77 8.78 -0.64
CA MET A 1 1.48 7.56 -1.41
C MET A 1 0.45 6.78 -0.64
N THR A 2 -0.66 6.38 -1.24
CA THR A 2 -1.69 5.60 -0.55
C THR A 2 -1.35 4.12 -0.62
N VAL A 3 -1.13 3.48 0.52
CA VAL A 3 -0.85 2.06 0.64
C VAL A 3 -2.09 1.34 1.14
N MET A 4 -2.53 0.33 0.41
CA MET A 4 -3.59 -0.56 0.84
C MET A 4 -2.97 -1.77 1.55
N ASP A 5 -3.37 -2.00 2.79
CA ASP A 5 -3.01 -3.18 3.58
C ASP A 5 -4.28 -3.90 4.07
N THR A 6 -4.10 -5.07 4.67
CA THR A 6 -5.20 -5.84 5.28
C THR A 6 -5.93 -5.08 6.39
N ASN A 7 -5.25 -4.10 6.99
CA ASN A 7 -5.78 -3.30 8.10
C ASN A 7 -6.59 -2.09 7.62
N GLY A 8 -6.46 -1.68 6.35
CA GLY A 8 -7.06 -0.47 5.83
C GLY A 8 -6.19 0.25 4.80
N LEU A 9 -6.60 1.48 4.48
CA LEU A 9 -5.88 2.43 3.66
C LEU A 9 -5.01 3.33 4.54
N HIS A 10 -3.75 3.46 4.14
CA HIS A 10 -2.76 4.26 4.85
C HIS A 10 -2.12 5.25 3.88
N ASN A 11 -2.07 6.54 4.19
CA ASN A 11 -1.28 7.48 3.39
C ASN A 11 0.13 7.55 3.95
N VAL A 12 1.04 6.93 3.23
CA VAL A 12 2.45 6.89 3.58
C VAL A 12 3.19 8.04 2.92
N LYS A 13 3.88 8.83 3.74
CA LYS A 13 4.98 9.68 3.29
C LYS A 13 6.28 8.92 3.46
N MET A 14 7.01 8.75 2.36
CA MET A 14 8.22 7.96 2.28
C MET A 14 9.36 8.84 1.79
N SER A 15 10.47 8.81 2.52
CA SER A 15 11.75 9.39 2.12
C SER A 15 12.80 8.27 2.10
N TRP A 16 13.59 8.17 1.04
CA TRP A 16 14.68 7.20 0.93
C TRP A 16 16.00 7.91 0.67
N CYS A 17 17.10 7.37 1.20
CA CYS A 17 18.44 7.82 0.81
C CYS A 17 18.88 7.08 -0.47
N GLN A 18 19.63 7.76 -1.33
CA GLN A 18 20.34 7.13 -2.46
C GLN A 18 21.68 6.49 -2.04
N CYS A 19 22.04 6.58 -0.76
CA CYS A 19 23.34 6.22 -0.23
C CYS A 19 23.63 4.70 -0.22
N LEU A 20 22.60 3.85 -0.32
CA LEU A 20 22.70 2.38 -0.31
C LEU A 20 22.65 1.70 -1.70
N GLY A 21 22.83 2.46 -2.79
CA GLY A 21 22.80 1.89 -4.15
C GLY A 21 21.39 1.61 -4.69
N PHE A 22 20.35 2.03 -3.99
CA PHE A 22 18.98 2.06 -4.54
C PHE A 22 18.86 3.19 -5.55
N GLN A 23 19.02 2.85 -6.83
CA GLN A 23 18.89 3.82 -7.91
C GLN A 23 17.40 4.12 -8.21
N HIS A 24 16.50 3.18 -7.89
CA HIS A 24 15.10 3.27 -8.25
C HIS A 24 14.16 3.07 -7.05
N LEU A 25 13.06 3.84 -7.05
CA LEU A 25 11.98 3.74 -6.06
C LEU A 25 11.42 2.31 -5.98
N THR A 26 11.40 1.59 -7.11
CA THR A 26 10.91 0.21 -7.21
C THR A 26 11.66 -0.74 -6.27
N ASP A 27 12.98 -0.60 -6.13
CA ASP A 27 13.79 -1.48 -5.28
C ASP A 27 13.46 -1.28 -3.80
N VAL A 28 13.23 -0.03 -3.41
CA VAL A 28 12.87 0.34 -2.03
C VAL A 28 11.47 -0.14 -1.70
N LEU A 29 10.52 0.01 -2.63
CA LEU A 29 9.16 -0.54 -2.50
C LEU A 29 9.18 -2.06 -2.37
N TYR A 30 9.98 -2.74 -3.18
CA TYR A 30 10.09 -4.20 -3.14
C TYR A 30 10.67 -4.70 -1.81
N ARG A 31 11.64 -3.98 -1.23
CA ARG A 31 12.14 -4.27 0.13
C ARG A 31 11.08 -4.15 1.20
N GLN A 32 10.15 -3.20 1.06
CA GLN A 32 9.01 -3.05 1.96
C GLN A 32 7.87 -4.04 1.67
N GLN A 33 8.07 -4.97 0.71
CA GLN A 33 7.04 -5.89 0.23
C GLN A 33 5.79 -5.13 -0.24
N TRP A 34 6.00 -4.03 -0.94
CA TRP A 34 4.97 -3.20 -1.56
C TRP A 34 5.05 -3.28 -3.07
N ILE A 35 3.89 -3.31 -3.70
CA ILE A 35 3.73 -3.37 -5.15
C ILE A 35 3.00 -2.09 -5.56
N PRO A 36 3.66 -1.19 -6.30
CA PRO A 36 3.00 0.01 -6.79
C PRO A 36 1.90 -0.35 -7.79
N ALA A 37 0.79 0.38 -7.75
CA ALA A 37 -0.24 0.30 -8.79
C ALA A 37 0.28 0.80 -10.14
N THR A 38 1.21 1.76 -10.10
CA THR A 38 1.80 2.43 -11.25
C THR A 38 3.31 2.56 -11.07
N LEU A 39 4.09 2.06 -12.04
CA LEU A 39 5.55 2.04 -11.97
C LEU A 39 6.21 3.43 -12.15
N ILE A 40 5.55 4.35 -12.88
CA ILE A 40 6.13 5.65 -13.26
C ILE A 40 5.91 6.72 -12.18
N HIS A 41 4.74 6.72 -11.54
CA HIS A 41 4.39 7.60 -10.43
C HIS A 41 3.44 6.86 -9.49
N PRO A 42 3.94 6.20 -8.45
CA PRO A 42 3.10 5.44 -7.55
C PRO A 42 2.31 6.38 -6.64
N GLY A 43 1.13 6.79 -7.10
CA GLY A 43 0.12 7.41 -6.25
C GLY A 43 -0.44 6.40 -5.23
N THR A 44 -0.51 5.13 -5.64
CA THR A 44 -1.08 4.03 -4.87
C THR A 44 -0.14 2.82 -4.90
N ALA A 45 -0.04 2.10 -3.79
CA ALA A 45 0.66 0.83 -3.66
C ALA A 45 -0.15 -0.17 -2.84
N PHE A 46 0.12 -1.46 -3.04
CA PHE A 46 -0.51 -2.57 -2.35
C PHE A 46 0.55 -3.38 -1.61
N THR A 47 0.30 -3.79 -0.38
CA THR A 47 1.17 -4.77 0.29
C THR A 47 1.03 -6.15 -0.35
N PHE A 48 2.08 -6.96 -0.33
CA PHE A 48 1.96 -8.37 -0.77
C PHE A 48 0.88 -9.13 0.03
N ARG A 49 0.69 -8.77 1.30
CA ARG A 49 -0.33 -9.36 2.18
C ARG A 49 -1.74 -9.11 1.64
N VAL A 50 -2.05 -7.87 1.27
CA VAL A 50 -3.39 -7.54 0.75
C VAL A 50 -3.63 -8.19 -0.62
N MET A 51 -2.60 -8.28 -1.47
CA MET A 51 -2.73 -8.98 -2.76
C MET A 51 -3.02 -10.47 -2.58
N LYS A 52 -2.33 -11.13 -1.65
CA LYS A 52 -2.58 -12.55 -1.34
C LYS A 52 -3.99 -12.76 -0.81
N GLN A 53 -4.48 -11.86 0.04
CA GLN A 53 -5.86 -11.91 0.54
C GLN A 53 -6.88 -11.72 -0.58
N PHE A 54 -6.67 -10.73 -1.45
CA PHE A 54 -7.52 -10.51 -2.62
C PHE A 54 -7.56 -11.73 -3.53
N GLN A 55 -6.41 -12.34 -3.83
CA GLN A 55 -6.34 -13.54 -4.67
C GLN A 55 -7.15 -14.70 -4.06
N MET A 56 -7.01 -14.96 -2.76
CA MET A 56 -7.78 -16.01 -2.07
C MET A 56 -9.28 -15.73 -2.09
N LEU A 57 -9.70 -14.49 -1.80
CA LEU A 57 -11.11 -14.09 -1.82
C LEU A 57 -11.71 -14.12 -3.23
N SER A 58 -10.94 -13.71 -4.24
CA SER A 58 -11.36 -13.80 -5.64
C SER A 58 -11.55 -15.26 -6.06
N HIS A 59 -10.70 -16.18 -5.62
CA HIS A 59 -10.86 -17.61 -5.91
C HIS A 59 -12.04 -18.25 -5.16
N VAL A 60 -12.20 -17.98 -3.86
CA VAL A 60 -13.21 -18.66 -3.02
C VAL A 60 -14.60 -18.03 -3.19
N ALA A 61 -14.69 -16.70 -3.15
CA ALA A 61 -15.95 -15.98 -3.10
C ALA A 61 -16.28 -15.24 -4.41
N ARG A 62 -15.44 -15.36 -5.46
CA ARG A 62 -15.57 -14.61 -6.72
C ARG A 62 -15.72 -13.10 -6.50
N THR A 63 -15.08 -12.58 -5.45
CA THR A 63 -15.13 -11.17 -5.10
C THR A 63 -14.51 -10.34 -6.23
N THR A 64 -15.20 -9.27 -6.62
CA THR A 64 -14.67 -8.33 -7.60
C THR A 64 -13.61 -7.44 -6.94
N PRO A 65 -12.66 -6.89 -7.71
CA PRO A 65 -11.72 -5.91 -7.18
C PRO A 65 -12.42 -4.71 -6.52
N TRP A 66 -13.56 -4.29 -7.07
CA TRP A 66 -14.34 -3.15 -6.57
C TRP A 66 -14.92 -3.42 -5.18
N ASP A 67 -15.54 -4.58 -4.98
CA ASP A 67 -16.12 -4.98 -3.69
C ASP A 67 -15.03 -5.11 -2.63
N PHE A 68 -13.87 -5.65 -3.02
CA PHE A 68 -12.73 -5.78 -2.12
C PHE A 68 -12.16 -4.40 -1.72
N CYS A 69 -11.94 -3.49 -2.67
CA CYS A 69 -11.51 -2.12 -2.39
C CYS A 69 -12.49 -1.39 -1.46
N THR A 70 -13.79 -1.53 -1.71
CA THR A 70 -14.86 -0.95 -0.87
C THR A 70 -14.82 -1.53 0.54
N THR A 71 -14.55 -2.83 0.68
CA THR A 71 -14.40 -3.49 1.98
C THR A 71 -13.22 -2.91 2.76
N ILE A 72 -12.06 -2.73 2.12
CA ILE A 72 -10.88 -2.13 2.76
C ILE A 72 -11.11 -0.65 3.12
N GLN A 73 -11.82 0.10 2.27
CA GLN A 73 -12.24 1.48 2.59
C GLN A 73 -13.11 1.52 3.85
N ARG A 74 -14.13 0.67 3.93
CA ARG A 74 -15.00 0.56 5.11
C ARG A 74 -14.29 0.08 6.37
N LEU A 75 -13.24 -0.74 6.22
CA LEU A 75 -12.37 -1.12 7.34
C LEU A 75 -11.57 0.08 7.87
N THR A 76 -11.27 1.05 7.02
CA THR A 76 -10.53 2.27 7.39
C THR A 76 -11.45 3.31 8.02
N ASP A 77 -12.58 3.57 7.37
CA ASP A 77 -13.64 4.42 7.88
C ASP A 77 -15.00 3.87 7.45
N ASN A 78 -15.78 3.47 8.45
CA ASN A 78 -17.10 2.87 8.27
C ASN A 78 -18.22 3.91 8.27
N ILE A 79 -17.92 5.19 8.53
CA ILE A 79 -18.90 6.27 8.65
C ILE A 79 -19.13 6.92 7.27
N GLU A 80 -18.05 7.20 6.54
CA GLU A 80 -18.15 7.81 5.21
C GLU A 80 -17.06 7.27 4.25
N PRO A 81 -17.26 6.09 3.65
CA PRO A 81 -16.22 5.40 2.87
C PRO A 81 -15.81 6.13 1.58
N ASP A 82 -16.65 7.06 1.10
CA ASP A 82 -16.39 7.89 -0.07
C ASP A 82 -15.49 9.11 0.26
N LEU A 83 -15.38 9.48 1.53
CA LEU A 83 -14.71 10.69 1.99
C LEU A 83 -13.29 10.37 2.47
N LEU A 84 -12.40 10.02 1.54
CA LEU A 84 -11.01 9.56 1.77
C LEU A 84 -10.34 10.05 3.08
N PRO A 85 -10.44 9.32 4.21
CA PRO A 85 -9.80 9.72 5.46
C PRO A 85 -8.55 8.87 5.60
N VAL A 86 -7.45 9.39 5.09
CA VAL A 86 -6.19 8.64 5.10
C VAL A 86 -5.45 8.87 6.41
N SER A 87 -5.35 7.81 7.21
CA SER A 87 -4.39 7.72 8.31
C SER A 87 -2.99 7.99 7.77
N VAL A 88 -2.36 9.09 8.18
CA VAL A 88 -1.02 9.45 7.70
C VAL A 88 0.01 8.67 8.49
N ILE A 89 0.68 7.73 7.84
CA ILE A 89 1.82 6.99 8.41
C ILE A 89 3.10 7.59 7.83
N TYR A 90 4.04 7.96 8.70
CA TYR A 90 5.37 8.39 8.27
C TYR A 90 6.30 7.18 8.33
N ILE A 91 6.79 6.72 7.18
CA ILE A 91 7.86 5.73 7.14
C ILE A 91 9.15 6.43 6.74
N TYR A 92 10.03 6.57 7.73
CA TYR A 92 11.40 6.98 7.52
C TYR A 92 12.23 5.72 7.30
N ILE A 93 12.72 5.52 6.08
CA ILE A 93 13.77 4.52 5.85
C ILE A 93 15.08 5.21 6.21
N TYR A 94 15.42 5.16 7.50
CA TYR A 94 16.74 5.57 7.98
C TYR A 94 17.78 4.60 7.42
N CYS A 95 18.93 5.16 7.05
CA CYS A 95 20.13 4.39 6.76
C CYS A 95 20.64 3.83 8.09
N GLU A 96 20.09 2.69 8.54
CA GLU A 96 20.65 1.94 9.66
C GLU A 96 22.03 1.42 9.25
N GLY A 97 23.09 2.10 9.72
CA GLY A 97 24.47 1.59 9.71
C GLY A 97 25.42 2.24 8.71
N ILE A 98 26.12 3.28 9.17
CA ILE A 98 27.59 3.37 9.00
C ILE A 98 28.20 2.45 10.07
#